data_AF-A0A540MAT2-F1
#
_entry.id   AF-A0A540MAT2-F1
#
_cell.length_a   1.000
_cell.length_b   1.000
_cell.length_c   1.000
_cell.angle_alpha   90.00
_cell.angle_beta   90.00
_cell.angle_gamma   90.00
#
_symmetry.space_group_name_H-M   'P 1'
#
loop_
_entity.id
_entity.type
_entity.pdbx_description
1 polymer ?
#
loop_
_entity_poly.entity_id
_entity_poly.type
_entity_poly.pdbx_seq_one_letter_code
_entity_poly.pdbx_strand_id
1 'polypeptide(L)'
;MGNMIEKRFVVFLLFICLAKHCTSSPSPSQPQPNFHNEPQIPTGIKHFVLIRGACLGAWSWYKVATLLKDSGHNVTALDLGASGINPIQVQQLPSLSEYIKPLTEFMVSLPPEEKVILVAHSLGGAVISIFMERYNCRGYQRIGLYGQI
;
A
#
# COMPACT_ATOMS: atom_id res chain seq x y z
N MET A 1 5.86 21.02 24.88
CA MET A 1 6.04 21.04 23.41
C MET A 1 5.55 19.72 22.80
N GLY A 2 4.29 19.33 23.07
CA GLY A 2 3.76 17.99 22.80
C GLY A 2 2.37 17.96 22.16
N ASN A 3 1.88 19.08 21.63
CA ASN A 3 0.51 19.20 21.10
C ASN A 3 0.45 19.40 19.58
N MET A 4 1.59 19.57 18.90
CA MET A 4 1.61 20.00 17.49
C MET A 4 1.66 18.82 16.50
N ILE A 5 2.20 17.67 16.92
CA ILE A 5 2.23 16.44 16.10
C ILE A 5 0.89 15.71 16.16
N GLU A 6 0.28 15.65 17.34
CA GLU A 6 -1.04 15.05 17.56
C GLU A 6 -2.13 15.81 16.79
N LYS A 7 -2.09 17.15 16.81
CA LYS A 7 -2.99 17.99 16.01
C LYS A 7 -2.82 17.78 14.51
N ARG A 8 -1.59 17.54 14.03
CA ARG A 8 -1.32 17.26 12.60
C ARG A 8 -1.82 15.88 12.19
N PHE A 9 -1.77 14.90 13.09
CA PHE A 9 -2.30 13.55 12.86
C PHE A 9 -3.83 13.52 12.90
N VAL A 10 -4.45 14.24 13.84
CA VAL A 10 -5.91 14.39 13.95
C VAL A 10 -6.48 15.15 12.75
N VAL A 11 -5.81 16.21 12.29
CA VAL A 11 -6.18 16.91 11.05
C VAL A 11 -6.08 15.97 9.85
N PHE A 12 -5.04 15.13 9.77
CA PHE A 12 -4.88 14.15 8.69
C PHE A 12 -5.97 13.06 8.68
N LEU A 13 -6.43 12.61 9.86
CA LEU A 13 -7.56 11.69 10.01
C LEU A 13 -8.90 12.35 9.65
N LEU A 14 -9.11 13.63 9.99
CA LEU A 14 -10.32 14.39 9.65
C LEU A 14 -10.47 14.64 8.15
N PHE A 15 -9.37 14.79 7.40
CA PHE A 15 -9.41 14.95 5.93
C PHE A 15 -9.92 13.69 5.20
N ILE A 16 -9.74 12.49 5.76
CA ILE A 16 -10.26 11.24 5.16
C ILE A 16 -11.79 11.17 5.27
N CYS A 17 -12.40 11.82 6.27
CA CYS A 17 -13.84 11.78 6.50
C CYS A 17 -14.65 12.73 5.58
N LEU A 18 -14.01 13.75 4.98
CA LEU A 18 -14.71 14.77 4.17
C LEU A 18 -14.76 14.48 2.66
N ALA A 19 -14.09 13.43 2.16
CA ALA A 19 -14.16 13.04 0.74
C ALA A 19 -15.39 12.18 0.39
N LYS A 20 -16.52 12.36 1.10
CA LYS A 20 -17.80 11.68 0.83
C LYS A 20 -18.87 12.65 0.32
N HIS A 21 -18.71 13.18 -0.89
CA HIS A 21 -19.77 13.75 -1.77
C HIS A 21 -19.07 14.19 -3.07
N CYS A 22 -19.47 13.90 -4.32
CA CYS A 22 -20.65 13.35 -5.00
C CYS A 22 -20.09 12.50 -6.19
N THR A 23 -20.78 11.61 -6.90
CA THR A 23 -22.03 11.82 -7.63
C THR A 23 -22.73 10.46 -7.83
N SER A 24 -24.06 10.47 -7.70
CA SER A 24 -24.93 9.42 -8.22
C SER A 24 -25.66 10.00 -9.43
N SER A 25 -25.43 9.45 -10.61
CA SER A 25 -26.32 9.60 -11.77
C SER A 25 -26.61 8.21 -12.33
N PRO A 26 -27.88 7.83 -12.54
CA PRO A 26 -28.21 6.58 -13.20
C PRO A 26 -28.15 6.79 -14.72
N SER A 27 -27.58 5.83 -15.45
CA SER A 27 -27.61 5.78 -16.91
C SER A 27 -27.80 4.33 -17.38
N PRO A 28 -28.38 4.16 -18.59
CA PRO A 28 -29.39 3.15 -18.86
C PRO A 28 -28.81 1.77 -19.18
N SER A 29 -29.66 0.75 -18.98
CA SER A 29 -29.38 -0.67 -19.20
C SER A 29 -28.75 -0.94 -20.57
N GLN A 30 -27.46 -1.29 -20.57
CA GLN A 30 -26.75 -1.85 -21.71
C GLN A 30 -26.84 -3.39 -21.68
N PRO A 31 -26.87 -4.07 -22.85
CA PRO A 31 -26.99 -5.53 -22.92
C PRO A 31 -25.77 -6.22 -22.29
N GLN A 32 -25.99 -7.30 -21.55
CA GLN A 32 -24.92 -8.08 -20.93
C GLN A 32 -23.97 -8.66 -21.99
N PRO A 33 -22.65 -8.39 -21.94
CA PRO A 33 -21.68 -9.09 -22.74
C PRO A 33 -21.44 -10.48 -22.14
N ASN A 34 -21.39 -11.50 -23.00
CA ASN A 34 -21.02 -12.85 -22.61
C ASN A 34 -19.55 -12.88 -22.15
N PHE A 35 -19.30 -12.90 -20.84
CA PHE A 35 -17.95 -12.94 -20.25
C PHE A 35 -17.43 -14.37 -20.06
N HIS A 36 -17.36 -15.14 -21.15
CA HIS A 36 -16.37 -16.22 -21.23
C HIS A 36 -15.13 -15.69 -21.94
N ASN A 37 -14.45 -14.73 -21.32
CA ASN A 37 -13.10 -14.25 -21.67
C ASN A 37 -12.62 -13.36 -20.53
N GLU A 38 -12.19 -13.98 -19.43
CA GLU A 38 -11.39 -13.27 -18.43
C GLU A 38 -10.11 -12.80 -19.12
N PRO A 39 -9.67 -11.53 -18.96
CA PRO A 39 -8.37 -11.09 -19.46
C PRO A 39 -7.31 -11.93 -18.77
N GLN A 40 -6.66 -12.82 -19.52
CA GLN A 40 -5.49 -13.54 -19.06
C GLN A 40 -4.37 -12.51 -18.82
N ILE A 41 -4.29 -11.96 -17.61
CA ILE A 41 -3.12 -11.21 -17.16
C ILE A 41 -1.94 -12.17 -17.34
N PRO A 42 -0.84 -11.78 -18.01
CA PRO A 42 0.28 -12.68 -18.28
C PRO A 42 0.77 -13.34 -16.97
N THR A 43 0.43 -14.62 -16.79
CA THR A 43 0.53 -15.38 -15.52
C THR A 43 1.96 -15.87 -15.25
N GLY A 44 2.93 -14.98 -15.44
CA GLY A 44 4.28 -15.20 -14.92
C GLY A 44 4.33 -14.95 -13.42
N ILE A 45 5.23 -15.63 -12.71
CA ILE A 45 5.51 -15.37 -11.31
C ILE A 45 5.81 -13.88 -11.10
N LYS A 46 5.09 -13.24 -10.16
CA LYS A 46 5.27 -11.83 -9.78
C LYS A 46 5.79 -11.73 -8.36
N HIS A 47 6.34 -10.57 -8.02
CA HIS A 47 6.71 -10.21 -6.66
C HIS A 47 5.77 -9.13 -6.12
N PHE A 48 5.01 -9.47 -5.09
CA PHE A 48 4.12 -8.56 -4.37
C PHE A 48 4.80 -8.00 -3.13
N VAL A 49 4.67 -6.69 -2.94
CA VAL A 49 5.16 -5.98 -1.77
C VAL A 49 3.96 -5.37 -1.07
N LEU A 50 3.66 -5.87 0.13
CA LEU A 50 2.44 -5.55 0.86
C LEU A 50 2.74 -4.50 1.95
N ILE A 51 2.08 -3.35 1.84
CA ILE A 51 2.22 -2.21 2.75
C ILE A 51 0.93 -2.03 3.55
N ARG A 52 1.06 -2.20 4.86
CA ARG A 52 -0.04 -2.06 5.81
C ARG A 52 -0.41 -0.58 6.11
N GLY A 53 -1.61 -0.37 6.66
CA GLY A 53 -2.20 0.95 6.97
C GLY A 53 -1.68 1.62 8.25
N ALA A 54 -2.55 2.22 9.06
CA ALA A 54 -2.19 2.72 10.41
C ALA A 54 -2.43 1.63 11.49
N CYS A 55 -1.62 1.57 12.56
CA CYS A 55 -1.85 0.74 13.77
C CYS A 55 -1.90 -0.83 13.69
N LEU A 56 -1.32 -1.46 12.68
CA LEU A 56 -1.15 -2.90 12.40
C LEU A 56 0.34 -3.18 12.11
N GLY A 57 0.67 -4.36 11.59
CA GLY A 57 2.01 -4.71 11.10
C GLY A 57 1.92 -5.51 9.80
N ALA A 58 3.05 -6.04 9.35
CA ALA A 58 3.13 -7.03 8.27
C ALA A 58 2.22 -8.24 8.54
N TRP A 59 2.01 -8.57 9.83
CA TRP A 59 1.12 -9.64 10.28
C TRP A 59 -0.33 -9.51 9.76
N SER A 60 -0.83 -8.32 9.45
CA SER A 60 -2.20 -8.16 8.96
C SER A 60 -2.41 -8.79 7.58
N TRP A 61 -1.33 -9.01 6.83
CA TRP A 61 -1.37 -9.59 5.49
C TRP A 61 -1.31 -11.11 5.46
N TYR A 62 -1.26 -11.80 6.60
CA TYR A 62 -0.96 -13.24 6.64
C TYR A 62 -1.83 -14.07 5.68
N LYS A 63 -3.16 -13.85 5.64
CA LYS A 63 -4.06 -14.59 4.74
C LYS A 63 -3.75 -14.35 3.27
N VAL A 64 -3.63 -13.08 2.89
CA VAL A 64 -3.37 -12.68 1.49
C VAL A 64 -1.98 -13.15 1.05
N ALA A 65 -0.98 -13.02 1.93
CA ALA A 65 0.37 -13.46 1.66
C ALA A 65 0.46 -14.97 1.47
N THR A 66 -0.27 -15.76 2.28
CA THR A 66 -0.37 -17.22 2.10
C THR A 66 -0.97 -17.55 0.74
N LEU A 67 -2.12 -16.97 0.39
CA LEU A 67 -2.78 -17.25 -0.89
C LEU A 67 -1.91 -16.92 -2.11
N LEU A 68 -1.21 -15.78 -2.08
CA LEU A 68 -0.31 -15.37 -3.16
C LEU A 68 0.93 -16.27 -3.26
N LYS A 69 1.47 -16.73 -2.12
CA LYS A 69 2.58 -17.70 -2.12
C LYS A 69 2.14 -19.06 -2.64
N ASP A 70 0.96 -19.53 -2.27
CA ASP A 70 0.39 -20.79 -2.73
C ASP A 70 0.12 -20.77 -4.24
N SER A 71 -0.18 -19.59 -4.82
CA SER A 71 -0.27 -19.40 -6.27
C SER A 71 1.10 -19.23 -6.98
N GLY A 72 2.21 -19.45 -6.25
CA GLY A 72 3.57 -19.42 -6.77
C GLY A 72 4.23 -18.04 -6.82
N HIS A 73 3.60 -16.98 -6.30
CA HIS A 73 4.17 -15.64 -6.32
C HIS A 73 5.16 -15.39 -5.16
N ASN A 74 6.13 -14.52 -5.40
CA ASN A 74 6.96 -14.00 -4.32
C ASN A 74 6.17 -12.91 -3.58
N VAL A 75 6.26 -12.91 -2.25
CA VAL A 75 5.50 -11.97 -1.41
C VAL A 75 6.35 -11.50 -0.25
N THR A 76 6.54 -10.18 -0.19
CA THR A 76 7.17 -9.49 0.93
C THR A 76 6.15 -8.62 1.63
N ALA A 77 5.85 -8.90 2.90
CA ALA A 77 5.04 -8.03 3.74
C ALA A 77 5.98 -7.20 4.63
N LEU A 78 5.87 -5.87 4.56
CA LEU A 78 6.80 -4.97 5.24
C LEU A 78 6.19 -4.33 6.49
N ASP A 79 6.99 -4.28 7.54
CA ASP A 79 6.76 -3.40 8.69
C ASP A 79 7.43 -2.05 8.45
N LEU A 80 6.62 -0.99 8.43
CA LEU A 80 7.09 0.38 8.40
C LEU A 80 7.71 0.78 9.74
N GLY A 81 8.34 1.95 9.81
CA GLY A 81 8.90 2.46 11.07
C GLY A 81 7.86 2.45 12.19
N ALA A 82 8.24 1.93 13.36
CA ALA A 82 7.36 1.75 14.52
C ALA A 82 6.03 1.03 14.26
N SER A 83 6.00 0.11 13.28
CA SER A 83 4.88 -0.81 13.06
C SER A 83 5.30 -2.26 13.27
N GLY A 84 4.34 -3.12 13.65
CA GLY A 84 4.55 -4.55 13.84
C GLY A 84 5.69 -4.86 14.81
N ILE A 85 6.71 -5.58 14.34
CA ILE A 85 7.86 -5.99 15.15
C ILE A 85 9.04 -5.00 15.09
N ASN A 86 8.86 -3.84 14.45
CA ASN A 86 9.91 -2.84 14.35
C ASN A 86 10.27 -2.29 15.76
N PRO A 87 11.56 -2.31 16.16
CA PRO A 87 11.96 -1.93 17.52
C PRO A 87 11.89 -0.41 17.79
N ILE A 88 11.80 0.41 16.73
CA ILE A 88 11.70 1.87 16.87
C ILE A 88 10.33 2.20 17.46
N GLN A 89 10.30 3.00 18.51
CA GLN A 89 9.03 3.48 19.08
C GLN A 89 8.51 4.70 18.30
N VAL A 90 7.20 4.93 18.31
CA VAL A 90 6.58 6.07 17.60
C VAL A 90 7.16 7.42 18.06
N GLN A 91 7.51 7.54 19.33
CA GLN A 91 8.13 8.74 19.92
C GLN A 91 9.54 9.00 19.39
N GLN A 92 10.21 7.95 18.89
CA GLN A 92 11.56 8.01 18.34
C GLN A 92 11.56 8.22 16.83
N LEU A 93 10.39 8.37 16.18
CA LEU A 93 10.27 8.69 14.76
C LEU A 93 10.24 10.21 14.56
N PRO A 94 11.37 10.83 14.18
CA PRO A 94 11.46 12.28 14.05
C PRO A 94 10.74 12.80 12.80
N SER A 95 10.46 11.94 11.82
CA SER A 95 9.90 12.34 10.54
C SER A 95 9.19 11.22 9.80
N LEU A 96 8.38 11.62 8.81
CA LEU A 96 7.75 10.70 7.87
C LEU A 96 8.79 9.97 6.99
N SER A 97 9.98 10.54 6.80
CA SER A 97 11.05 9.88 6.03
C SER A 97 11.56 8.63 6.73
N GLU A 98 11.74 8.69 8.06
CA GLU A 98 12.12 7.53 8.86
C GLU A 98 10.99 6.51 8.93
N TYR A 99 9.72 6.95 8.88
CA TYR A 99 8.57 6.05 8.83
C TYR A 99 8.56 5.19 7.55
N ILE A 100 8.85 5.79 6.40
CA ILE A 100 8.84 5.10 5.09
C ILE A 100 10.18 4.42 4.77
N LYS A 101 11.23 4.65 5.58
CA LYS A 101 12.59 4.15 5.34
C LYS A 101 12.66 2.64 5.07
N PRO A 102 11.95 1.75 5.80
CA PRO A 102 11.99 0.32 5.51
C PRO A 102 11.51 -0.03 4.10
N LEU A 103 10.48 0.67 3.59
CA LEU A 103 10.04 0.52 2.20
C LEU A 103 11.12 0.99 1.24
N THR A 104 11.70 2.17 1.49
CA THR A 104 12.74 2.72 0.63
C THR A 104 13.95 1.80 0.53
N GLU A 105 14.49 1.34 1.66
CA GLU A 105 15.67 0.47 1.71
C GLU A 105 15.41 -0.84 0.98
N PHE A 106 14.24 -1.45 1.21
CA PHE A 106 13.83 -2.65 0.49
C PHE A 106 13.82 -2.42 -1.02
N MET A 107 13.13 -1.37 -1.50
CA MET A 107 13.00 -1.10 -2.94
C MET A 107 14.34 -0.75 -3.61
N VAL A 108 15.25 -0.09 -2.89
CA VAL A 108 16.60 0.22 -3.39
C VAL A 108 17.47 -1.03 -3.49
N SER A 109 17.29 -1.99 -2.55
CA SER A 109 18.03 -3.26 -2.51
C SER A 109 17.66 -4.23 -3.64
N LEU A 110 16.51 -4.04 -4.28
CA LEU A 110 16.09 -4.87 -5.40
C LEU A 110 16.99 -4.67 -6.63
N PRO A 111 17.27 -5.75 -7.40
CA PRO A 111 17.91 -5.66 -8.71
C PRO A 111 17.19 -4.68 -9.63
N PRO A 112 17.89 -3.91 -10.49
CA PRO A 112 17.27 -2.92 -11.38
C PRO A 112 16.20 -3.48 -12.32
N GLU A 113 16.32 -4.73 -12.72
CA GLU A 113 15.42 -5.43 -13.64
C GLU A 113 14.20 -6.04 -12.93
N GLU A 114 14.22 -6.10 -11.60
CA GLU A 114 13.16 -6.70 -10.82
C GLU A 114 11.93 -5.79 -10.75
N LYS A 115 10.80 -6.29 -11.26
CA LYS A 115 9.51 -5.60 -11.22
C LYS A 115 8.68 -6.11 -10.04
N VAL A 116 8.26 -5.19 -9.20
CA VAL A 116 7.39 -5.48 -8.06
C VAL A 116 6.01 -4.83 -8.22
N ILE A 117 5.02 -5.48 -7.62
CA ILE A 117 3.66 -4.99 -7.48
C ILE A 117 3.50 -4.47 -6.04
N LEU A 118 3.39 -3.16 -5.90
CA LEU A 118 3.13 -2.52 -4.60
C LEU A 118 1.63 -2.56 -4.31
N VAL A 119 1.26 -3.20 -3.20
CA VAL A 119 -0.13 -3.29 -2.71
C VAL A 119 -0.20 -2.60 -1.36
N ALA A 120 -1.13 -1.67 -1.18
CA ALA A 120 -1.32 -1.00 0.09
C ALA A 120 -2.76 -1.00 0.58
N HIS A 121 -2.89 -0.96 1.91
CA HIS A 121 -4.16 -0.75 2.60
C HIS A 121 -4.17 0.61 3.35
N SER A 122 -5.25 1.37 3.21
CA SER A 122 -5.49 2.63 3.96
C SER A 122 -4.29 3.59 3.87
N LEU A 123 -3.71 4.02 5.01
CA LEU A 123 -2.55 4.92 5.09
C LEU A 123 -1.35 4.44 4.24
N GLY A 124 -1.24 3.13 3.99
CA GLY A 124 -0.19 2.58 3.11
C GLY A 124 -0.24 3.16 1.69
N GLY A 125 -1.42 3.59 1.20
CA GLY A 125 -1.55 4.22 -0.11
C GLY A 125 -0.83 5.58 -0.17
N ALA A 126 -0.92 6.36 0.91
CA ALA A 126 -0.16 7.60 1.05
C ALA A 126 1.35 7.32 1.11
N VAL A 127 1.76 6.27 1.82
CA VAL A 127 3.16 5.84 1.89
C VAL A 127 3.72 5.49 0.51
N ILE A 128 3.02 4.67 -0.28
CA ILE A 128 3.40 4.36 -1.67
C ILE A 128 3.50 5.64 -2.48
N SER A 129 2.52 6.54 -2.36
CA SER A 129 2.47 7.76 -3.16
C SER A 129 3.68 8.66 -2.91
N ILE A 130 4.05 8.83 -1.64
CA ILE A 130 5.23 9.60 -1.23
C ILE A 130 6.53 8.92 -1.68
N PHE A 131 6.60 7.58 -1.59
CA PHE A 131 7.74 6.84 -2.11
C PHE A 131 7.89 7.07 -3.62
N MET A 132 6.82 6.91 -4.40
CA MET A 132 6.87 7.06 -5.85
C MET A 132 7.27 8.49 -6.28
N GLU A 133 6.75 9.51 -5.60
CA GLU A 133 7.13 10.92 -5.82
C GLU A 133 8.64 11.14 -5.65
N ARG A 134 9.22 10.51 -4.62
CA ARG A 134 10.65 10.65 -4.29
C ARG A 134 11.57 9.80 -5.16
N TYR A 135 11.08 8.69 -5.73
CA TYR A 135 11.90 7.64 -6.35
C TYR A 135 11.46 7.29 -7.79
N ASN A 136 11.01 8.28 -8.56
CA ASN A 136 10.32 8.14 -9.86
C ASN A 136 11.14 7.54 -11.04
N CYS A 137 12.32 6.95 -10.80
CA CYS A 137 13.26 6.55 -11.84
C CYS A 137 13.43 5.03 -12.04
N ARG A 138 12.70 4.18 -11.31
CA ARG A 138 12.71 2.72 -11.53
C ARG A 138 11.28 2.27 -11.87
N GLY A 139 11.12 1.43 -12.89
CA GLY A 139 9.82 1.06 -13.48
C GLY A 139 8.89 0.25 -12.57
N TYR A 140 8.37 0.87 -11.51
CA TYR A 140 7.46 0.27 -10.55
C TYR A 140 6.00 0.42 -11.01
N GLN A 141 5.20 -0.64 -10.86
CA GLN A 141 3.77 -0.61 -11.19
C GLN A 141 2.92 -0.58 -9.92
N ARG A 142 2.04 0.41 -9.82
CA ARG A 142 1.13 0.61 -8.68
C ARG A 142 -0.14 -0.24 -8.85
N ILE A 143 -0.51 -1.03 -7.85
CA ILE A 143 -1.87 -1.57 -7.71
C ILE A 143 -2.41 -1.09 -6.37
N GLY A 144 -3.23 -0.03 -6.39
CA GLY A 144 -3.89 0.48 -5.20
C GLY A 144 -5.16 -0.30 -4.91
N LEU A 145 -5.19 -1.09 -3.83
CA LEU A 145 -6.43 -1.62 -3.29
C LEU A 145 -7.03 -0.58 -2.34
N TYR A 146 -7.94 0.25 -2.86
CA TYR A 146 -8.81 1.07 -2.04
C TYR A 146 -10.01 0.21 -1.60
N GLY A 147 -9.89 -0.50 -0.48
CA GLY A 147 -11.00 -1.28 0.06
C GLY A 147 -10.64 -2.02 1.34
N GLN A 148 -11.50 -1.89 2.35
CA GLN A 148 -11.44 -2.66 3.60
C GLN A 148 -11.36 -4.16 3.29
N ILE A 149 -10.45 -4.87 3.96
CA ILE A 149 -10.56 -6.31 4.20
C ILE A 149 -10.97 -6.52 5.65
#